data_AF-A0A965HJJ1-F1
#
_entry.id   AF-A0A965HJJ1-F1
#
_cell.length_a   1.000
_cell.length_b   1.000
_cell.length_c   1.000
_cell.angle_alpha   90.00
_cell.angle_beta   90.00
_cell.angle_gamma   90.00
#
_symmetry.space_group_name_H-M   'P 1'
#
loop_
_entity.id
_entity.type
_entity.pdbx_description
1 polymer ?
#
loop_
_entity_poly.entity_id
_entity_poly.type
_entity_poly.pdbx_seq_one_letter_code
_entity_poly.pdbx_strand_id
1 'polypeptide(L)' 'KDFRKLARWVHFLVFPRPEKPKARSGISMSVLPCRFDVSSTEIRQRVQRRLSIRGLVLADNEDSIQRSRYYQ' A
#
# COMPACT_ATOMS: atom_id res chain seq x y z
N LYS A 1 -1.54 -16.25 -16.55
CA LYS A 1 -2.88 -16.22 -15.90
C LYS A 1 -3.10 -17.50 -15.07
N ASP A 2 -2.34 -17.69 -13.99
CA ASP A 2 -2.42 -18.91 -13.17
C ASP A 2 -2.62 -18.62 -11.67
N PHE A 3 -3.29 -17.51 -11.37
CA PHE A 3 -3.62 -17.14 -9.99
C PHE A 3 -4.52 -18.20 -9.32
N ARG A 4 -5.22 -19.02 -10.12
CA ARG A 4 -6.06 -20.12 -9.63
C ARG A 4 -5.24 -21.22 -8.97
N LYS A 5 -4.03 -21.52 -9.46
CA LYS A 5 -3.14 -22.47 -8.76
C LYS A 5 -2.69 -21.91 -7.42
N LEU A 6 -2.28 -20.64 -7.37
CA LEU A 6 -1.89 -19.98 -6.11
C LEU A 6 -3.04 -19.93 -5.10
N ALA A 7 -4.25 -19.63 -5.57
CA ALA A 7 -5.45 -19.53 -4.73
C ALA A 7 -5.85 -20.84 -4.04
N ARG A 8 -5.36 -21.99 -4.50
CA ARG A 8 -5.57 -23.29 -3.84
C ARG A 8 -4.70 -23.48 -2.60
N TRP A 9 -3.55 -22.82 -2.53
CA TRP A 9 -2.53 -23.03 -1.49
C TRP A 9 -2.42 -21.87 -0.51
N VAL A 10 -3.04 -20.74 -0.80
CA VAL A 10 -2.84 -19.49 -0.05
C VAL A 10 -4.17 -18.89 0.36
N HIS A 11 -4.22 -18.45 1.61
CA HIS A 11 -5.28 -17.60 2.14
C HIS A 11 -4.84 -16.13 2.11
N PHE A 12 -5.66 -15.27 1.50
CA PHE A 12 -5.30 -13.86 1.31
C PHE A 12 -5.82 -12.99 2.45
N LEU A 13 -4.91 -12.32 3.15
CA LEU A 13 -5.27 -11.23 4.05
C LEU A 13 -5.37 -9.93 3.26
N VAL A 14 -6.53 -9.28 3.32
CA VAL A 14 -6.85 -8.12 2.48
C VAL A 14 -7.08 -6.91 3.37
N PHE A 15 -6.25 -5.89 3.20
CA PHE A 15 -6.52 -4.58 3.78
C PHE A 15 -7.61 -3.86 2.98
N PRO A 16 -8.64 -3.30 3.63
CA PRO A 16 -9.69 -2.54 2.96
C PRO A 16 -9.14 -1.31 2.24
N ARG A 17 -9.71 -1.04 1.06
CA ARG A 17 -9.52 0.16 0.25
C ARG A 17 -10.90 0.76 -0.07
N PRO A 18 -11.00 2.06 -0.40
CA PRO A 18 -12.27 2.69 -0.77
C PRO A 18 -13.02 1.92 -1.87
N GLU A 19 -12.27 1.46 -2.88
CA GLU A 19 -12.78 0.54 -3.88
C GLU A 19 -12.61 -0.89 -3.40
N LYS A 20 -13.74 -1.56 -3.09
CA LYS A 20 -13.71 -2.96 -2.65
C LYS A 20 -13.21 -3.85 -3.80
N PRO A 21 -12.28 -4.80 -3.55
CA PRO A 21 -11.92 -5.77 -4.55
C PRO A 21 -13.14 -6.63 -4.90
N LYS A 22 -13.31 -6.92 -6.19
CA LYS A 22 -14.35 -7.85 -6.64
C LYS A 22 -14.03 -9.24 -6.09
N ALA A 23 -14.96 -9.82 -5.33
CA ALA A 23 -14.87 -11.21 -4.90
C ALA A 23 -14.71 -12.11 -6.13
N ARG A 24 -13.79 -13.07 -6.06
CA ARG A 24 -13.55 -14.06 -7.12
C ARG A 24 -13.75 -15.45 -6.54
N SER A 25 -14.54 -16.27 -7.24
CA SER A 25 -14.78 -17.65 -6.84
C SER A 25 -13.48 -18.44 -6.76
N GLY A 26 -13.36 -19.29 -5.73
CA GLY A 26 -12.18 -20.11 -5.49
C GLY A 26 -10.97 -19.38 -4.90
N ILE A 27 -11.15 -18.15 -4.39
CA ILE A 27 -10.12 -17.45 -3.62
C ILE A 27 -10.59 -17.31 -2.17
N SER A 28 -9.81 -17.85 -1.23
CA SER A 28 -10.06 -17.68 0.20
C SER A 28 -9.43 -16.37 0.68
N MET A 29 -10.20 -15.51 1.34
CA MET A 29 -9.71 -14.21 1.83
C MET A 29 -10.43 -13.74 3.10
N SER A 30 -9.71 -12.99 3.93
CA SER A 30 -10.24 -12.30 5.11
C SER A 30 -9.84 -10.82 5.08
N VAL A 31 -10.81 -9.95 5.37
CA VAL A 31 -10.59 -8.51 5.41
C VAL A 31 -10.12 -8.10 6.80
N LEU A 32 -9.02 -7.35 6.87
CA LEU A 32 -8.47 -6.85 8.13
C LEU A 32 -9.20 -5.56 8.58
N PRO A 33 -9.36 -5.30 9.89
CA PRO A 33 -10.13 -4.17 10.41
C PRO A 33 -9.32 -2.85 10.46
N CYS A 34 -8.42 -2.62 9.51
CA CYS A 34 -7.61 -1.40 9.47
C CYS A 34 -7.40 -0.89 8.04
N ARG A 35 -7.48 0.43 7.87
CA ARG A 35 -7.42 1.09 6.56
C ARG A 35 -6.40 2.23 6.59
N PHE A 36 -5.49 2.24 5.63
CA PHE A 36 -4.47 3.27 5.47
C PHE A 36 -4.48 3.79 4.03
N ASP A 37 -5.12 4.92 3.80
CA ASP A 37 -5.27 5.52 2.45
C ASP A 37 -4.18 6.53 2.14
N VAL A 38 -2.94 6.05 2.13
CA VAL A 38 -1.80 6.83 1.64
C VAL A 38 -1.24 6.09 0.44
N SER A 39 -1.18 6.77 -0.70
CA SER A 39 -0.56 6.22 -1.91
C SER A 39 0.92 6.63 -1.95
N SER A 40 1.78 5.72 -2.43
CA SER A 40 3.20 6.05 -2.63
C SER A 40 3.38 7.13 -3.68
N THR A 41 2.46 7.26 -4.64
CA THR A 41 2.48 8.31 -5.66
C THR A 41 2.31 9.70 -5.03
N GLU A 42 1.36 9.84 -4.10
CA GLU A 42 1.15 11.09 -3.35
C GLU A 42 2.40 11.49 -2.57
N ILE A 43 3.03 10.53 -1.88
CA ILE A 43 4.28 10.76 -1.13
C ILE A 43 5.37 11.29 -2.08
N ARG A 44 5.59 10.63 -3.22
CA ARG A 44 6.61 11.06 -4.20
C ARG A 44 6.35 12.48 -4.71
N GLN A 45 5.11 12.80 -5.07
CA GLN A 45 4.74 14.14 -5.54
C GLN A 45 4.97 15.21 -4.47
N ARG A 46 4.64 14.92 -3.20
CA ARG A 46 4.91 15.83 -2.08
C ARG A 46 6.41 16.06 -1.89
N VAL A 47 7.23 15.00 -1.91
CA VAL A 47 8.69 15.10 -1.80
C VAL A 47 9.26 15.98 -2.93
N GLN A 48 8.86 15.73 -4.18
CA GLN A 48 9.28 16.54 -5.34
C GLN A 48 8.91 18.02 -5.20
N ARG A 49 7.73 18.30 -4.62
CA ARG A 49 7.25 19.67 -4.34
C ARG A 49 7.80 20.27 -3.05
N ARG A 50 8.72 19.58 -2.35
CA ARG A 50 9.28 19.96 -1.05
C ARG A 50 8.21 20.19 0.03
N LEU A 51 7.11 19.45 -0.03
CA LEU A 51 6.07 19.43 0.98
C LEU A 51 6.39 18.40 2.06
N SER A 52 5.95 18.65 3.30
CA SER A 52 6.12 17.69 4.39
C SER A 52 5.34 16.39 4.12
N ILE A 53 5.97 15.28 4.50
CA ILE A 53 5.40 13.92 4.49
C ILE A 53 5.21 13.36 5.91
N ARG A 54 5.33 14.22 6.93
CA ARG A 54 5.17 13.85 8.34
C ARG A 54 3.78 13.26 8.59
N GLY A 55 3.74 12.11 9.26
CA GLY A 55 2.50 11.38 9.52
C GLY A 55 1.95 10.59 8.32
N LEU A 56 2.55 10.72 7.14
CA LEU A 56 2.27 9.87 5.98
C LEU A 56 3.22 8.67 5.90
N VAL A 57 4.39 8.80 6.53
CA VAL A 57 5.40 7.75 6.68
C VAL A 57 5.82 7.65 8.15
N LEU A 58 6.45 6.53 8.51
CA LEU A 58 7.13 6.40 9.80
C LEU A 58 8.23 7.46 9.92
N ALA A 59 8.45 7.99 11.12
CA ALA A 59 9.41 9.08 11.36
C ALA A 59 10.83 8.73 10.87
N ASP A 60 11.31 7.52 11.15
CA ASP A 60 12.63 7.05 10.72
C ASP A 60 12.78 7.03 9.19
N ASN A 61 11.67 6.80 8.47
CA ASN A 61 11.66 6.81 7.02
C ASN A 61 11.62 8.24 6.45
N GLU A 62 11.02 9.21 7.16
CA GLU A 62 10.99 10.60 6.73
C GLU A 62 12.41 11.16 6.57
N ASP A 63 13.26 10.96 7.60
CA ASP A 63 14.66 11.37 7.59
C ASP A 63 15.44 10.72 6.44
N SER A 64 15.26 9.40 6.26
CA SER A 64 15.91 8.66 5.19
C SER A 64 15.48 9.16 3.81
N ILE A 65 14.18 9.42 3.61
CA ILE A 65 13.62 9.86 2.33
C ILE A 65 14.10 11.28 2.00
N GLN A 66 14.09 12.19 2.96
CA GLN A 66 14.51 13.58 2.76
C GLN A 66 16.01 13.73 2.46
N ARG A 67 16.86 12.88 3.06
CA ARG A 67 18.31 12.86 2.80
C ARG A 67 18.66 12.14 1.50
N SER A 68 17.78 11.27 1.02
CA SER A 68 17.99 10.52 -0.22
C SER A 68 17.68 11.34 -1.47
N ARG A 69 18.26 10.94 -2.60
CA ARG A 69 17.85 11.41 -3.93
C ARG A 69 16.82 10.49 -4.60
N TYR A 70 16.16 9.59 -3.86
CA TYR A 70 15.31 8.54 -4.45
C TYR A 70 14.10 9.09 -5.22
N TYR A 71 13.67 10.31 -4.91
CA TYR A 71 12.49 10.93 -5.50
C TYR A 71 12.77 12.33 -6.05
N GLN A 72 14.04 12.67 -6.31
CA GLN A 72 14.43 13.89 -7.02
C GLN A 72 14.20 13.74 -8.52
#